data_AF-A0A673W7G5-F1
#
_entry.id   AF-A0A673W7G5-F1
#
_cell.length_a   1.000
_cell.length_b   1.000
_cell.length_c   1.000
_cell.angle_alpha   90.00
_cell.angle_beta   90.00
_cell.angle_gamma   90.00
#
_symmetry.space_group_name_H-M   'P 1'
#
loop_
_entity.id
_entity.type
_entity.pdbx_description
1 polymer ?
#
loop_
_entity_poly.entity_id
_entity_poly.type
_entity_poly.pdbx_seq_one_letter_code
_entity_poly.pdbx_strand_id
1 'polypeptide(L)'
;MDWKTVEGKRTAKRKGTEERLDTEKKNQEVIIIPGRLVYVDGRLNNNKLRLVNVYAPALKGERLDFFKHLPNVLCTNRIVIMGGDFNTYLEGEYDFTAQYLKNVLGDYNLADIYRRHDKKGIGHTWRNSRGAKLSLRPFIIHGGI
;
A
#
# COMPACT_ATOMS: atom_id res chain seq x y z
N MET A 1 32.72 67.01 -3.19
CA MET A 1 33.48 66.79 -1.95
C MET A 1 32.66 67.34 -0.81
N ASP A 2 32.09 66.47 0.02
CA ASP A 2 31.99 66.70 1.46
C ASP A 2 31.70 65.36 2.14
N TRP A 3 32.36 65.13 3.27
CA TRP A 3 32.61 63.82 3.86
C TRP A 3 32.16 63.81 5.33
N LYS A 4 31.36 62.79 5.66
CA LYS A 4 31.21 62.12 6.97
C LYS A 4 30.78 62.91 8.21
N THR A 5 29.71 62.43 8.84
CA THR A 5 29.78 61.84 10.18
C THR A 5 28.91 60.58 10.21
N VAL A 6 29.32 59.62 11.04
CA VAL A 6 29.09 58.16 10.95
C VAL A 6 28.37 57.66 12.21
N GLU A 7 27.76 56.47 12.10
CA GLU A 7 27.45 55.46 13.14
C GLU A 7 26.02 55.37 13.71
N GLY A 8 25.41 54.16 13.56
CA GLY A 8 24.13 53.83 14.19
C GLY A 8 23.43 52.50 13.86
N LYS A 9 24.14 51.35 13.84
CA LYS A 9 23.63 49.98 14.13
C LYS A 9 22.65 49.23 13.17
N ARG A 10 23.22 48.20 12.52
CA ARG A 10 22.74 46.79 12.31
C ARG A 10 21.23 46.51 12.31
N THR A 11 20.70 45.96 11.21
CA THR A 11 20.43 44.50 11.03
C THR A 11 19.75 44.22 9.69
N ALA A 12 20.35 43.34 8.89
CA ALA A 12 19.70 42.70 7.75
C ALA A 12 18.72 41.63 8.26
N LYS A 13 17.49 41.59 7.73
CA LYS A 13 16.62 40.42 7.87
C LYS A 13 15.93 40.09 6.56
N ARG A 14 16.33 38.95 6.00
CA ARG A 14 15.74 38.23 4.89
C ARG A 14 14.22 38.10 5.06
N LYS A 15 13.45 38.37 4.00
CA LYS A 15 12.15 37.74 3.74
C LYS A 15 12.13 37.25 2.29
N GLY A 16 12.85 36.15 2.07
CA GLY A 16 12.41 35.16 1.10
C GLY A 16 11.40 34.23 1.76
N THR A 17 10.79 33.37 0.96
CA THR A 17 9.91 32.24 1.34
C THR A 17 8.51 32.60 1.86
N GLU A 18 7.66 33.13 0.98
CA GLU A 18 6.20 32.93 1.09
C GLU A 18 5.57 32.37 -0.21
N GLU A 19 6.39 32.02 -1.20
CA GLU A 19 5.94 31.53 -2.50
C GLU A 19 6.46 30.10 -2.72
N ARG A 20 5.92 29.11 -1.99
CA ARG A 20 6.20 27.69 -2.22
C ARG A 20 5.28 26.75 -1.45
N LEU A 21 3.97 26.83 -1.67
CA LEU A 21 3.07 25.73 -1.34
C LEU A 21 1.97 25.57 -2.42
N ASP A 22 2.35 25.69 -3.70
CA ASP A 22 1.62 24.98 -4.75
C ASP A 22 2.00 23.51 -4.64
N THR A 23 1.24 22.80 -3.80
CA THR A 23 1.28 21.34 -3.76
C THR A 23 0.80 20.85 -5.12
N GLU A 24 1.75 20.37 -5.94
CA GLU A 24 1.49 19.63 -7.16
C GLU A 24 0.44 18.54 -6.89
N LYS A 25 -0.82 18.81 -7.25
CA LYS A 25 -1.85 17.78 -7.41
C LYS A 25 -1.47 16.96 -8.64
N LYS A 26 -0.53 16.03 -8.44
CA LYS A 26 -0.18 15.03 -9.44
C LYS A 26 -1.41 14.14 -9.62
N ASN A 27 -1.97 14.14 -10.83
CA ASN A 27 -2.99 13.18 -11.23
C ASN A 27 -2.51 11.78 -10.85
N GLN A 28 -3.20 11.16 -9.90
CA GLN A 28 -2.98 9.76 -9.54
C GLN A 28 -3.52 8.90 -10.67
N GLU A 29 -2.65 8.15 -11.32
CA GLU A 29 -3.09 6.99 -12.10
C GLU A 29 -3.64 5.95 -11.13
N VAL A 30 -4.97 5.86 -11.06
CA VAL A 30 -5.66 4.80 -10.34
C VAL A 30 -5.96 3.71 -11.35
N ILE A 31 -5.29 2.56 -11.26
CA ILE A 31 -5.78 1.36 -11.95
C ILE A 31 -6.95 0.83 -11.12
N ILE A 32 -8.12 0.78 -11.75
CA ILE A 32 -9.34 0.26 -11.16
C ILE A 32 -9.64 -1.07 -11.84
N ILE A 33 -9.68 -2.16 -11.07
CA ILE A 33 -10.51 -3.31 -11.45
C ILE A 33 -11.88 -3.03 -10.85
N PRO A 34 -12.92 -2.75 -11.66
CA PRO A 34 -14.19 -2.22 -11.15
C PRO A 34 -14.71 -2.96 -9.93
N GLY A 35 -14.85 -2.23 -8.82
CA GLY A 35 -15.36 -2.74 -7.54
C GLY A 35 -14.48 -3.75 -6.79
N ARG A 36 -13.30 -4.13 -7.30
CA ARG A 36 -12.48 -5.22 -6.73
C ARG A 36 -11.03 -4.84 -6.43
N LEU A 37 -10.44 -3.87 -7.12
CA LEU A 37 -9.10 -3.37 -6.82
C LEU A 37 -9.05 -1.87 -6.98
N VAL A 38 -8.55 -1.19 -5.96
CA VAL A 38 -8.19 0.23 -6.00
C VAL A 38 -6.83 0.40 -5.33
N TYR A 39 -5.98 1.26 -5.89
CA TYR A 39 -4.80 1.70 -5.20
C TYR A 39 -4.64 3.22 -5.24
N VAL A 40 -3.91 3.73 -4.26
CA VAL A 40 -3.64 5.16 -4.07
C VAL A 40 -2.14 5.33 -3.83
N ASP A 41 -1.50 6.14 -4.66
CA ASP A 41 -0.07 6.48 -4.54
C ASP A 41 0.12 7.72 -3.67
N GLY A 42 0.81 7.57 -2.54
CA GLY A 42 1.06 8.65 -1.61
C GLY A 42 2.54 8.90 -1.34
N ARG A 43 2.81 9.92 -0.56
CA ARG A 43 4.08 10.10 0.15
C ARG A 43 3.79 10.33 1.62
N LEU A 44 4.55 9.66 2.48
CA LEU A 44 4.55 9.90 3.91
C LEU A 44 6.00 10.18 4.30
N ASN A 45 6.27 11.39 4.77
CA ASN A 45 7.63 11.90 4.95
C ASN A 45 8.44 11.77 3.63
N ASN A 46 9.63 11.17 3.68
CA ASN A 46 10.46 10.94 2.51
C ASN A 46 10.13 9.65 1.75
N ASN A 47 9.19 8.83 2.24
CA ASN A 47 8.87 7.55 1.64
C ASN A 47 7.76 7.69 0.59
N LYS A 48 7.92 7.02 -0.55
CA LYS A 48 6.87 6.86 -1.55
C LYS A 48 6.08 5.59 -1.21
N LEU A 49 4.77 5.70 -1.08
CA LEU A 49 3.90 4.58 -0.71
C LEU A 49 2.85 4.32 -1.80
N ARG A 50 2.37 3.08 -1.84
CA ARG A 50 1.19 2.64 -2.57
C ARG A 50 0.29 1.86 -1.62
N LEU A 51 -0.90 2.36 -1.36
CA LEU A 51 -1.93 1.65 -0.59
C LEU A 51 -2.83 0.91 -1.59
N VAL A 52 -2.93 -0.41 -1.48
CA VAL A 52 -3.74 -1.26 -2.34
C VAL A 52 -4.85 -1.90 -1.51
N ASN A 53 -6.10 -1.67 -1.91
CA ASN A 53 -7.26 -2.34 -1.34
C ASN A 53 -7.80 -3.37 -2.33
N VAL A 54 -7.96 -4.61 -1.84
CA VAL A 54 -8.38 -5.77 -2.62
C VAL A 54 -9.73 -6.29 -2.12
N TYR A 55 -10.62 -6.58 -3.05
CA TYR A 55 -11.84 -7.35 -2.83
C TYR A 55 -11.92 -8.44 -3.89
N ALA A 56 -11.23 -9.54 -3.64
CA ALA A 56 -11.07 -10.62 -4.60
C ALA A 56 -12.39 -11.39 -4.79
N PRO A 57 -12.62 -12.01 -5.95
CA PRO A 57 -13.80 -12.83 -6.22
C PRO A 57 -13.90 -14.05 -5.30
N ALA A 58 -15.14 -14.46 -4.98
CA ALA A 58 -15.39 -15.67 -4.20
C ALA A 58 -15.18 -16.96 -5.03
N LEU A 59 -15.47 -16.90 -6.34
CA LEU A 59 -15.30 -18.02 -7.27
C LEU A 59 -13.83 -18.22 -7.62
N LYS A 60 -13.34 -19.46 -7.54
CA LYS A 60 -11.90 -19.80 -7.72
C LYS A 60 -11.34 -19.37 -9.09
N GLY A 61 -12.09 -19.58 -10.18
CA GLY A 61 -11.67 -19.20 -11.53
C GLY A 61 -11.48 -17.69 -11.67
N GLU A 62 -12.52 -16.91 -11.34
CA GLU A 62 -12.45 -15.45 -11.33
C GLU A 62 -11.35 -14.94 -10.40
N ARG A 63 -11.15 -15.59 -9.24
CA ARG A 63 -10.13 -15.20 -8.27
C ARG A 63 -8.72 -15.40 -8.81
N LEU A 64 -8.47 -16.49 -9.52
CA LEU A 64 -7.16 -16.71 -10.15
C LEU A 64 -6.89 -15.64 -11.21
N ASP A 65 -7.87 -15.35 -12.08
CA ASP A 65 -7.71 -14.33 -13.11
C ASP A 65 -7.54 -12.94 -12.50
N PHE A 66 -8.24 -12.63 -11.43
CA PHE A 66 -8.03 -11.43 -10.63
C PHE A 66 -6.60 -11.34 -10.09
N PHE A 67 -6.06 -12.43 -9.51
CA PHE A 67 -4.69 -12.42 -8.98
C PHE A 67 -3.61 -12.25 -10.05
N LYS A 68 -3.84 -12.69 -11.29
CA LYS A 68 -2.92 -12.44 -12.41
C LYS A 68 -2.74 -10.97 -12.74
N HIS A 69 -3.65 -10.09 -12.29
CA HIS A 69 -3.51 -8.65 -12.46
C HIS A 69 -2.72 -7.96 -11.33
N LEU A 70 -2.50 -8.62 -10.19
CA LEU A 70 -1.73 -8.04 -9.07
C LEU A 70 -0.30 -7.63 -9.46
N PRO A 71 0.47 -8.41 -10.25
CA PRO A 71 1.79 -8.00 -10.76
C PRO A 71 1.85 -6.58 -11.35
N ASN A 72 0.81 -6.17 -12.08
CA ASN A 72 0.74 -4.85 -12.71
C ASN A 72 0.67 -3.70 -11.70
N VAL A 73 0.11 -3.98 -10.51
CA VAL A 73 -0.03 -3.01 -9.41
C VAL A 73 1.19 -3.06 -8.48
N LEU A 74 1.80 -4.24 -8.35
CA LEU A 74 2.93 -4.50 -7.45
C LEU A 74 4.30 -4.13 -8.03
N CYS A 75 4.43 -4.10 -9.35
CA CYS A 75 5.66 -3.68 -10.02
C CYS A 75 5.88 -2.16 -9.85
N THR A 76 6.52 -1.77 -8.75
CA THR A 76 6.75 -0.37 -8.42
C THR A 76 7.97 -0.19 -7.50
N ASN A 77 8.56 1.01 -7.50
CA ASN A 77 9.64 1.41 -6.59
C ASN A 77 9.12 2.10 -5.31
N ARG A 78 7.90 1.73 -4.89
CA ARG A 78 7.21 2.30 -3.73
C ARG A 78 7.08 1.24 -2.65
N ILE A 79 6.99 1.70 -1.41
CA ILE A 79 6.56 0.85 -0.30
C ILE A 79 5.10 0.48 -0.55
N VAL A 80 4.81 -0.81 -0.72
CA VAL A 80 3.45 -1.29 -0.98
C VAL A 80 2.83 -1.80 0.32
N ILE A 81 1.64 -1.29 0.61
CA ILE A 81 0.77 -1.82 1.67
C ILE A 81 -0.48 -2.33 0.98
N MET A 82 -0.69 -3.64 1.03
CA MET A 82 -1.83 -4.30 0.42
C MET A 82 -2.68 -4.96 1.51
N GLY A 83 -3.98 -4.70 1.48
CA GLY A 83 -4.93 -5.34 2.39
C GLY A 83 -6.28 -5.48 1.72
N GLY A 84 -7.18 -6.23 2.37
CA GLY A 84 -8.53 -6.42 1.88
C GLY A 84 -9.06 -7.83 2.14
N ASP A 85 -10.07 -8.22 1.37
CA ASP A 85 -10.61 -9.58 1.37
C ASP A 85 -10.11 -10.32 0.14
N PHE A 86 -9.27 -11.31 0.35
CA PHE A 86 -8.68 -12.09 -0.74
C PHE A 86 -9.52 -13.32 -1.08
N ASN A 87 -10.60 -13.57 -0.32
CA ASN A 87 -11.50 -14.72 -0.48
C ASN A 87 -10.77 -16.07 -0.57
N THR A 88 -9.55 -16.16 -0.05
CA THR A 88 -8.72 -17.36 -0.04
C THR A 88 -8.08 -17.55 1.32
N TYR A 89 -7.87 -18.81 1.69
CA TYR A 89 -7.21 -19.17 2.93
C TYR A 89 -5.78 -19.60 2.61
N LEU A 90 -4.79 -18.79 3.02
CA LEU A 90 -3.39 -19.02 2.66
C LEU A 90 -2.83 -20.32 3.26
N GLU A 91 -3.26 -20.75 4.45
CA GLU A 91 -2.69 -21.94 5.12
C GLU A 91 -3.36 -23.26 4.73
N GLY A 92 -4.33 -23.23 3.80
CA GLY A 92 -5.06 -24.43 3.40
C GLY A 92 -4.22 -25.29 2.46
N GLU A 93 -4.13 -26.59 2.76
CA GLU A 93 -3.79 -27.58 1.74
C GLU A 93 -4.97 -27.60 0.73
N TYR A 94 -4.69 -27.53 -0.58
CA TYR A 94 -5.67 -27.65 -1.69
C TYR A 94 -6.41 -26.37 -2.21
N ASP A 95 -5.83 -25.16 -2.11
CA ASP A 95 -6.29 -24.01 -2.93
C ASP A 95 -5.19 -23.50 -3.88
N PHE A 96 -5.30 -23.83 -5.18
CA PHE A 96 -4.36 -23.35 -6.21
C PHE A 96 -4.35 -21.82 -6.34
N THR A 97 -5.45 -21.14 -6.00
CA THR A 97 -5.49 -19.67 -6.01
C THR A 97 -4.68 -19.10 -4.84
N ALA A 98 -4.69 -19.78 -3.68
CA ALA A 98 -3.84 -19.43 -2.55
C ALA A 98 -2.36 -19.64 -2.88
N GLN A 99 -2.02 -20.76 -3.53
CA GLN A 99 -0.65 -21.02 -3.95
C GLN A 99 -0.15 -19.99 -4.96
N TYR A 100 -0.98 -19.62 -5.94
CA TYR A 100 -0.65 -18.56 -6.88
C TYR A 100 -0.41 -17.23 -6.16
N LEU A 101 -1.30 -16.86 -5.23
CA LEU A 101 -1.12 -15.65 -4.43
C LEU A 101 0.18 -15.71 -3.62
N LYS A 102 0.50 -16.82 -2.95
CA LYS A 102 1.77 -16.99 -2.22
C LYS A 102 2.98 -16.75 -3.11
N ASN A 103 2.97 -17.26 -4.33
CA ASN A 103 4.06 -17.06 -5.28
C ASN A 103 4.20 -15.57 -5.62
N VAL A 104 3.09 -14.89 -5.93
CA VAL A 104 3.09 -13.43 -6.13
C VAL A 104 3.63 -12.70 -4.90
N LEU A 105 3.23 -13.09 -3.70
CA LEU A 105 3.76 -12.47 -2.48
C LEU A 105 5.28 -12.67 -2.34
N GLY A 106 5.78 -13.87 -2.66
CA GLY A 106 7.21 -14.17 -2.68
C GLY A 106 7.99 -13.35 -3.71
N ASP A 107 7.50 -13.32 -4.96
CA ASP A 107 8.13 -12.62 -6.09
C ASP A 107 8.29 -11.12 -5.84
N TYR A 108 7.33 -10.52 -5.14
CA TYR A 108 7.32 -9.09 -4.80
C TYR A 108 7.80 -8.78 -3.38
N ASN A 109 8.39 -9.76 -2.68
CA ASN A 109 8.89 -9.64 -1.31
C ASN A 109 7.86 -8.99 -0.35
N LEU A 110 6.62 -9.46 -0.45
CA LEU A 110 5.48 -9.06 0.34
C LEU A 110 5.28 -10.06 1.49
N ALA A 111 5.19 -9.56 2.71
CA ALA A 111 4.99 -10.41 3.88
C ALA A 111 3.59 -10.21 4.48
N ASP A 112 2.91 -11.31 4.82
CA ASP A 112 1.72 -11.28 5.68
C ASP A 112 2.15 -10.92 7.12
N ILE A 113 1.87 -9.69 7.53
CA ILE A 113 2.27 -9.15 8.83
C ILE A 113 1.47 -9.76 9.95
N TYR A 114 0.18 -10.02 9.71
CA TYR A 114 -0.68 -10.60 10.72
C TYR A 114 -0.08 -11.93 11.18
N ARG A 115 0.35 -12.77 10.23
CA ARG A 115 1.04 -14.02 10.52
C ARG A 115 2.46 -13.85 11.05
N ARG A 116 3.18 -12.80 10.62
CA ARG A 116 4.53 -12.51 11.13
C ARG A 116 4.53 -12.19 12.62
N HIS A 117 3.55 -11.43 13.09
CA HIS A 117 3.41 -11.07 14.50
C HIS A 117 2.67 -12.12 15.33
N ASP A 118 1.71 -12.82 14.74
CA ASP A 118 0.94 -13.85 15.43
C ASP A 118 0.97 -15.19 14.68
N LYS A 119 1.99 -16.00 15.01
CA LYS A 119 2.17 -17.35 14.45
C LYS A 119 1.11 -18.36 14.92
N LYS A 120 0.34 -18.05 15.96
CA LYS A 120 -0.62 -18.99 16.60
C LYS A 120 -2.06 -18.45 16.66
N GLY A 121 -2.28 -17.24 16.17
CA GLY A 121 -3.57 -16.55 16.22
C GLY A 121 -4.66 -17.31 15.52
N ILE A 122 -5.61 -17.81 16.31
CA ILE A 122 -6.89 -18.37 15.88
C ILE A 122 -7.85 -17.21 15.56
N GLY A 123 -7.37 -16.21 14.80
CA GLY A 123 -8.18 -15.09 14.34
C GLY A 123 -8.94 -15.50 13.09
N HIS A 124 -10.26 -15.39 13.14
CA HIS A 124 -11.11 -15.61 11.98
C HIS A 124 -11.73 -14.28 11.55
N THR A 125 -11.68 -13.99 10.26
CA THR A 125 -12.17 -12.72 9.70
C THR A 125 -13.43 -12.90 8.86
N TRP A 126 -13.90 -14.14 8.71
CA TRP A 126 -15.12 -14.54 8.02
C TRP A 126 -15.81 -15.72 8.71
N ARG A 127 -17.16 -15.76 8.64
CA ARG A 127 -18.00 -16.87 9.13
C ARG A 127 -19.23 -17.05 8.22
N ASN A 128 -19.66 -18.29 7.98
CA ASN A 128 -20.96 -18.56 7.33
C ASN A 128 -22.10 -18.86 8.32
N SER A 129 -23.33 -18.91 7.82
CA SER A 129 -24.53 -19.26 8.59
C SER A 129 -24.47 -20.65 9.25
N ARG A 130 -23.65 -21.56 8.72
CA ARG A 130 -23.42 -22.92 9.26
C ARG A 130 -22.32 -22.98 10.33
N GLY A 131 -21.69 -21.85 10.66
CA GLY A 131 -20.67 -21.77 11.70
C GLY A 131 -19.22 -22.01 11.27
N ALA A 132 -18.96 -22.28 9.98
CA ALA A 132 -17.59 -22.39 9.48
C ALA A 132 -16.89 -21.03 9.54
N LYS A 133 -15.60 -21.01 9.91
CA LYS A 133 -14.82 -19.79 10.12
C LYS A 133 -13.52 -19.85 9.31
N LEU A 134 -13.15 -18.74 8.68
CA LEU A 134 -11.93 -18.62 7.87
C LEU A 134 -11.22 -17.29 8.16
N SER A 135 -9.92 -17.25 7.91
CA SER A 135 -9.17 -15.99 7.82
C SER A 135 -8.92 -15.66 6.35
N LEU A 136 -9.64 -14.68 5.82
CA LEU A 136 -9.60 -14.28 4.40
C LEU A 136 -8.91 -12.94 4.17
N ARG A 137 -8.40 -12.30 5.25
CA ARG A 137 -7.83 -10.95 5.23
C ARG A 137 -6.33 -10.97 5.60
N PRO A 138 -5.43 -11.35 4.68
CA PRO A 138 -4.02 -11.08 4.88
C PRO A 138 -3.78 -9.55 4.85
N PHE A 139 -2.99 -9.07 5.80
CA PHE A 139 -2.50 -7.69 5.83
C PHE A 139 -1.03 -7.72 5.45
N ILE A 140 -0.71 -7.15 4.30
CA ILE A 140 0.55 -7.43 3.61
C ILE A 140 1.33 -6.13 3.46
N ILE A 141 2.59 -6.10 3.93
CA ILE A 141 3.50 -4.97 3.72
C ILE A 141 4.77 -5.43 3.03
N HIS A 142 5.20 -4.61 2.07
CA HIS A 142 6.53 -4.60 1.49
C HIS A 142 7.31 -3.40 2.03
N GLY A 143 8.55 -3.62 2.49
CA GLY A 143 9.54 -2.56 2.67
C GLY A 143 10.32 -2.40 1.37
N GLY A 144 10.28 -1.21 0.77
CA GLY A 144 10.97 -0.90 -0.48
C GLY A 144 12.46 -1.27 -0.43
N ILE A 145 12.97 -1.75 -1.58
CA ILE A 145 14.41 -1.93 -1.85
C ILE A 145 15.10 -0.55 -1.85
#